data_AF-A0A9D5WH67-F1
#
_entry.id   AF-A0A9D5WH67-F1
#
_cell.length_a   1.000
_cell.length_b   1.000
_cell.length_c   1.000
_cell.angle_alpha   90.00
_cell.angle_beta   90.00
_cell.angle_gamma   90.00
#
_symmetry.space_group_name_H-M   'P 1'
#
loop_
_entity.id
_entity.type
_entity.pdbx_description
1 polymer ?
#
loop_
_entity_poly.entity_id
_entity_poly.type
_entity_poly.pdbx_seq_one_letter_code
_entity_poly.pdbx_strand_id
1 'polypeptide(L)'
;MENYNFQETPNTNSKVIDTITLTANDYLSFPTFFVEKHKLKNLGDNLHARMYFDKNSKAIAIQFIPEKQAGLYKVNVSPQYGATCKIKSFLLTNEIDTSKNAGRYEYKKYSAQSLGLQGRDLFVINLEPSKKEVEM
;
A
#
# COMPACT_ATOMS: atom_id res chain seq x y z
N MET A 1 -7.35 43.29 24.88
CA MET A 1 -8.07 42.42 23.93
C MET A 1 -7.19 42.29 22.71
N GLU A 2 -6.82 41.07 22.33
CA GLU A 2 -5.99 40.87 21.14
C GLU A 2 -6.88 40.89 19.89
N ASN A 3 -6.51 41.72 18.91
CA ASN A 3 -7.19 41.83 17.62
C ASN A 3 -6.43 41.01 16.59
N TYR A 4 -6.81 39.74 16.45
CA TYR A 4 -6.31 38.90 15.36
C TYR A 4 -7.24 38.98 14.14
N ASN A 5 -6.64 39.02 12.94
CA ASN A 5 -7.34 39.03 11.67
C ASN A 5 -6.88 37.85 10.81
N PHE A 6 -7.40 36.66 11.10
CA PHE A 6 -7.08 35.46 10.34
C PHE A 6 -7.80 35.46 8.99
N GLN A 7 -7.11 35.02 7.95
CA GLN A 7 -7.68 34.79 6.63
C GLN A 7 -7.65 33.30 6.31
N GLU A 8 -8.79 32.75 5.90
CA GLU A 8 -8.87 31.38 5.45
C GLU A 8 -8.23 31.24 4.07
N THR A 9 -7.37 30.23 3.91
CA THR A 9 -6.85 29.82 2.60
C THR A 9 -7.48 28.48 2.24
N PRO A 10 -8.34 28.39 1.21
CA PRO A 10 -8.98 27.14 0.85
C PRO A 10 -7.94 26.14 0.31
N ASN A 11 -8.05 24.88 0.74
CA ASN A 11 -7.21 23.81 0.23
C ASN A 11 -7.66 23.42 -1.20
N THR A 12 -6.87 23.77 -2.21
CA THR A 12 -7.15 23.51 -3.62
C THR A 12 -6.37 22.32 -4.18
N ASN A 13 -5.61 21.60 -3.35
CA ASN A 13 -4.69 20.58 -3.83
C ASN A 13 -5.43 19.27 -4.17
N SER A 14 -5.63 19.01 -5.46
CA SER A 14 -6.34 17.84 -6.00
C SER A 14 -5.41 16.71 -6.47
N LYS A 15 -4.13 16.72 -6.06
CA LYS A 15 -3.16 15.74 -6.55
C LYS A 15 -3.62 14.31 -6.24
N VAL A 16 -3.95 13.57 -7.30
CA VAL A 16 -4.29 12.16 -7.22
C VAL A 16 -3.03 11.36 -6.89
N ILE A 17 -3.07 10.62 -5.79
CA ILE A 17 -1.97 9.74 -5.38
C ILE A 17 -2.35 8.31 -5.75
N ASP A 18 -1.72 7.76 -6.79
CA ASP A 18 -1.91 6.39 -7.26
C ASP A 18 -0.66 5.54 -6.98
N THR A 19 -0.34 5.37 -5.70
CA THR A 19 0.83 4.61 -5.22
C THR A 19 0.43 3.64 -4.13
N ILE A 20 1.30 2.69 -3.80
CA ILE A 20 1.19 1.88 -2.57
C ILE A 20 2.23 2.40 -1.60
N THR A 21 1.85 2.65 -0.34
CA THR A 21 2.77 3.19 0.67
C THR A 21 3.15 2.10 1.65
N LEU A 22 4.45 1.85 1.83
CA LEU A 22 4.97 1.15 3.00
C LEU A 22 5.21 2.20 4.09
N THR A 23 4.46 2.12 5.18
CA THR A 23 4.58 3.06 6.30
C THR A 23 5.66 2.60 7.28
N ALA A 24 6.22 3.54 8.05
CA ALA A 24 7.15 3.23 9.13
C ALA A 24 6.53 2.36 10.25
N ASN A 25 5.19 2.31 10.33
CA ASN A 25 4.46 1.54 11.33
C ASN A 25 4.04 0.15 10.82
N ASP A 26 4.78 -0.43 9.87
CA ASP A 26 4.55 -1.78 9.31
C ASP A 26 3.18 -1.99 8.65
N TYR A 27 2.60 -0.93 8.06
CA TYR A 27 1.41 -1.03 7.22
C TYR A 27 1.75 -0.84 5.76
N LEU A 28 1.05 -1.58 4.89
CA LEU A 28 0.77 -1.14 3.54
C LEU A 28 -0.50 -0.29 3.53
N SER A 29 -0.41 0.89 2.95
CA SER A 29 -1.54 1.81 2.75
C SER A 29 -1.82 2.00 1.27
N PHE A 30 -3.09 1.89 0.92
CA PHE A 30 -3.63 2.02 -0.43
C PHE A 30 -4.53 3.26 -0.46
N PRO A 31 -4.18 4.34 -1.19
CA PRO A 31 -4.98 5.56 -1.26
C PRO A 31 -6.39 5.32 -1.80
N THR A 32 -7.30 6.25 -1.53
CA THR A 32 -8.70 6.19 -2.00
C THR A 32 -8.80 5.96 -3.50
N PHE A 33 -7.98 6.67 -4.30
CA PHE A 33 -7.95 6.50 -5.74
C PHE A 33 -7.57 5.08 -6.18
N PHE A 34 -6.58 4.46 -5.52
CA PHE A 34 -6.20 3.07 -5.79
C PHE A 34 -7.36 2.11 -5.49
N VAL A 35 -8.01 2.29 -4.34
CA VAL A 35 -9.15 1.48 -3.90
C VAL A 35 -10.30 1.56 -4.89
N GLU A 36 -10.61 2.76 -5.40
CA GLU A 36 -11.67 3.01 -6.38
C GLU A 36 -11.31 2.46 -7.77
N LYS A 37 -10.12 2.79 -8.27
CA LYS A 37 -9.60 2.34 -9.57
C LYS A 37 -9.63 0.81 -9.71
N HIS A 38 -9.28 0.09 -8.64
CA HIS A 38 -9.25 -1.36 -8.62
C HIS A 38 -10.49 -2.01 -7.99
N LYS A 39 -11.54 -1.21 -7.74
CA LYS A 39 -12.85 -1.65 -7.23
C LYS A 39 -12.73 -2.54 -5.98
N LEU A 40 -11.80 -2.25 -5.07
CA LEU A 40 -11.57 -3.09 -3.90
C LEU A 40 -12.77 -3.15 -2.97
N LYS A 41 -13.57 -2.07 -2.90
CA LYS A 41 -14.85 -2.04 -2.16
C LYS A 41 -15.86 -3.07 -2.69
N ASN A 42 -15.79 -3.40 -3.98
CA ASN A 42 -16.70 -4.35 -4.60
C ASN A 42 -16.29 -5.81 -4.37
N LEU A 43 -15.12 -6.05 -3.78
CA LEU A 43 -14.64 -7.38 -3.43
C LEU A 43 -15.24 -7.90 -2.11
N GLY A 44 -15.98 -7.06 -1.37
CA GLY A 44 -16.70 -7.42 -0.14
C GLY A 44 -15.94 -7.06 1.14
N ASP A 45 -16.63 -7.24 2.28
CA ASP A 45 -16.18 -6.76 3.59
C ASP A 45 -15.06 -7.61 4.22
N ASN A 46 -14.81 -8.80 3.66
CA ASN A 46 -13.80 -9.76 4.12
C ASN A 46 -12.55 -9.75 3.22
N LEU A 47 -12.06 -8.57 2.87
CA LEU A 47 -10.88 -8.43 2.02
C LEU A 47 -9.60 -8.79 2.77
N HIS A 48 -8.78 -9.64 2.16
CA HIS A 48 -7.48 -10.04 2.65
C HIS A 48 -6.43 -9.89 1.56
N ALA A 49 -5.15 -9.88 1.96
CA ALA A 49 -4.01 -9.84 1.08
C ALA A 49 -3.15 -11.09 1.26
N ARG A 50 -2.82 -11.74 0.14
CA ARG A 50 -1.68 -12.66 0.05
C ARG A 50 -0.48 -11.87 -0.44
N MET A 51 0.66 -12.06 0.20
CA MET A 51 1.90 -11.36 -0.17
C MET A 51 3.00 -12.36 -0.49
N TYR A 52 3.83 -11.97 -1.45
CA TYR A 52 5.01 -12.71 -1.87
C TYR A 52 6.20 -11.75 -1.86
N PHE A 53 7.35 -12.23 -1.43
CA PHE A 53 8.59 -11.47 -1.47
C PHE A 53 9.57 -12.15 -2.42
N ASP A 54 10.09 -11.38 -3.36
CA ASP A 54 11.25 -11.78 -4.14
C ASP A 54 12.49 -11.13 -3.54
N LYS A 55 13.34 -11.94 -2.89
CA LYS A 55 14.57 -11.48 -2.24
C LYS A 55 15.60 -10.95 -3.24
N ASN A 56 15.61 -11.44 -4.47
CA ASN A 56 16.59 -11.05 -5.48
C ASN A 56 16.28 -9.65 -6.02
N SER A 57 15.03 -9.42 -6.40
CA SER A 57 14.57 -8.12 -6.93
C SER A 57 14.11 -7.15 -5.86
N LYS A 58 14.04 -7.59 -4.59
CA LYS A 58 13.46 -6.85 -3.46
C LYS A 58 12.05 -6.36 -3.76
N ALA A 59 11.24 -7.20 -4.40
CA ALA A 59 9.88 -6.86 -4.78
C ALA A 59 8.84 -7.50 -3.85
N ILE A 60 7.77 -6.76 -3.57
CA ILE A 60 6.58 -7.27 -2.87
C ILE A 60 5.45 -7.36 -3.89
N ALA A 61 4.90 -8.57 -4.07
CA ALA A 61 3.67 -8.77 -4.83
C ALA A 61 2.48 -8.93 -3.87
N ILE A 62 1.39 -8.22 -4.16
CA ILE A 62 0.18 -8.14 -3.32
C ILE A 62 -1.00 -8.65 -4.13
N GLN A 63 -1.68 -9.68 -3.63
CA GLN A 63 -2.90 -10.25 -4.22
C GLN A 63 -4.08 -10.01 -3.27
N PHE A 64 -5.13 -9.36 -3.74
CA PHE A 64 -6.36 -9.20 -2.94
C PHE A 64 -7.28 -10.40 -3.09
N ILE A 65 -7.76 -10.92 -1.96
CA ILE A 65 -8.59 -12.12 -1.85
C ILE A 65 -9.85 -11.79 -1.04
N PRO A 66 -11.06 -11.98 -1.59
CA PRO A 66 -12.33 -11.62 -0.92
C PRO A 66 -12.78 -12.62 0.15
N GLU A 67 -11.90 -13.53 0.57
CA GLU A 67 -12.20 -14.64 1.46
C GLU A 67 -11.06 -14.82 2.46
N LYS A 68 -11.42 -15.18 3.70
CA LYS A 68 -10.44 -15.48 4.74
C LYS A 68 -9.83 -16.85 4.50
N GLN A 69 -8.50 -16.91 4.45
CA GLN A 69 -7.73 -18.16 4.38
C GLN A 69 -6.53 -18.07 5.34
N ALA A 70 -5.97 -19.23 5.70
CA ALA A 70 -4.77 -19.28 6.52
C ALA A 70 -3.59 -18.56 5.84
N GLY A 71 -2.79 -17.82 6.61
CA GLY A 71 -1.63 -17.09 6.09
C GLY A 71 -1.94 -15.79 5.34
N LEU A 72 -3.20 -15.36 5.26
CA LEU A 72 -3.57 -14.08 4.66
C LEU A 72 -3.60 -12.94 5.69
N TYR A 73 -3.37 -11.73 5.20
CA TYR A 73 -3.35 -10.51 5.99
C TYR A 73 -4.65 -9.74 5.79
N LYS A 74 -5.31 -9.35 6.88
CA LYS A 74 -6.57 -8.59 6.78
C LYS A 74 -6.32 -7.22 6.15
N VAL A 75 -7.10 -6.87 5.14
CA VAL A 75 -7.13 -5.52 4.55
C VAL A 75 -8.33 -4.78 5.12
N ASN A 76 -8.08 -3.71 5.87
CA ASN A 76 -9.13 -2.83 6.39
C ASN A 76 -9.40 -1.75 5.34
N VAL A 77 -10.50 -1.92 4.61
CA VAL A 77 -11.00 -0.91 3.67
C VAL A 77 -11.85 0.08 4.45
N SER A 78 -11.50 1.37 4.39
CA SER A 78 -12.30 2.41 5.04
C SER A 78 -13.47 2.82 4.14
N PRO A 79 -14.63 3.18 4.72
CA PRO A 79 -15.71 3.80 3.97
C PRO A 79 -15.31 5.16 3.37
N GLN A 80 -14.57 5.95 4.15
CA GLN A 80 -14.19 7.34 3.84
C GLN A 80 -12.75 7.48 3.33
N TYR A 81 -11.85 6.62 3.81
CA TYR A 81 -10.45 6.63 3.42
C TYR A 81 -10.15 5.49 2.43
N GLY A 82 -8.87 5.35 2.08
CA GLY A 82 -8.39 4.20 1.33
C GLY A 82 -8.41 2.90 2.14
N ALA A 83 -7.44 2.01 1.90
CA ALA A 83 -7.31 0.75 2.61
C ALA A 83 -5.96 0.64 3.30
N THR A 84 -5.91 -0.15 4.38
CA THR A 84 -4.66 -0.43 5.10
C THR A 84 -4.53 -1.92 5.40
N CYS A 85 -3.31 -2.43 5.43
CA CYS A 85 -3.00 -3.81 5.75
C CYS A 85 -1.80 -3.82 6.70
N LYS A 86 -1.96 -4.37 7.91
CA LYS A 86 -0.84 -4.53 8.87
C LYS A 86 0.00 -5.73 8.44
N ILE A 87 1.28 -5.52 8.17
CA ILE A 87 2.16 -6.53 7.54
C ILE A 87 3.42 -6.83 8.37
N LYS A 88 3.42 -6.55 9.67
CA LYS A 88 4.59 -6.75 10.56
C LYS A 88 5.21 -8.14 10.45
N SER A 89 4.40 -9.21 10.49
CA SER A 89 4.96 -10.56 10.39
C SER A 89 5.60 -10.83 9.03
N PHE A 90 5.01 -10.33 7.93
CA PHE A 90 5.60 -10.47 6.60
C PHE A 90 6.98 -9.80 6.53
N LEU A 91 7.09 -8.58 7.06
CA LEU A 91 8.34 -7.81 7.07
C LEU A 91 9.42 -8.52 7.89
N LEU A 92 9.08 -8.98 9.10
CA LEU A 92 10.00 -9.69 9.98
C LEU A 92 10.48 -11.01 9.35
N THR A 93 9.57 -11.81 8.80
CA THR A 93 9.91 -13.09 8.15
C THR A 93 10.84 -12.90 6.95
N ASN A 94 10.76 -11.77 6.26
CA ASN A 94 11.56 -11.46 5.08
C ASN A 94 12.73 -10.51 5.34
N GLU A 95 13.02 -10.21 6.62
CA GLU A 95 14.15 -9.35 7.04
C GLU A 95 14.08 -7.93 6.42
N ILE A 96 12.87 -7.41 6.20
CA ILE A 96 12.64 -6.08 5.61
C ILE A 96 12.57 -5.02 6.73
N ASP A 97 13.55 -4.13 6.74
CA ASP A 97 13.65 -3.00 7.68
C ASP A 97 12.78 -1.82 7.22
N THR A 98 11.68 -1.55 7.92
CA THR A 98 10.75 -0.44 7.59
C THR A 98 11.38 0.93 7.78
N SER A 99 12.39 1.09 8.63
CA SER A 99 13.08 2.38 8.80
C SER A 99 13.82 2.82 7.52
N LYS A 100 14.24 1.84 6.70
CA LYS A 100 14.98 2.06 5.45
C LYS A 100 14.09 1.99 4.20
N ASN A 101 12.97 1.30 4.29
CA ASN A 101 12.08 1.01 3.16
C ASN A 101 10.71 1.71 3.28
N ALA A 102 10.45 2.50 4.32
CA ALA A 102 9.22 3.29 4.36
C ALA A 102 9.21 4.32 3.22
N GLY A 103 8.11 4.37 2.48
CA GLY A 103 8.02 5.21 1.29
C GLY A 103 6.75 4.97 0.47
N ARG A 104 6.57 5.82 -0.54
CA ARG A 104 5.54 5.66 -1.57
C ARG A 104 6.16 4.99 -2.77
N TYR A 105 5.50 3.95 -3.27
CA TYR A 105 5.97 3.13 -4.37
C TYR A 105 4.97 3.16 -5.51
N GLU A 106 5.48 3.45 -6.70
CA GLU A 106 4.78 3.12 -7.93
C GLU A 106 4.59 1.60 -8.00
N TYR A 107 3.46 1.16 -8.52
CA TYR A 107 3.14 -0.26 -8.66
C TYR A 107 2.90 -0.63 -10.11
N LYS A 108 3.21 -1.88 -10.43
CA LYS A 108 2.81 -2.51 -11.69
C LYS A 108 1.78 -3.60 -11.43
N LYS A 109 0.81 -3.71 -12.32
CA LYS A 109 -0.24 -4.72 -12.26
C LYS A 109 0.13 -5.89 -13.19
N TYR A 110 0.08 -7.10 -12.67
CA TYR A 110 0.36 -8.33 -13.41
C TYR A 110 -0.76 -9.35 -13.19
N SER A 111 -0.94 -10.29 -14.12
CA SER A 111 -1.69 -11.50 -13.82
C SER A 111 -0.86 -12.41 -12.91
N ALA A 112 -1.49 -13.22 -12.05
CA ALA A 112 -0.73 -14.18 -11.24
C ALA A 112 0.07 -15.16 -12.12
N GLN A 113 -0.56 -15.64 -13.20
CA GLN A 113 0.00 -16.61 -14.12
C GLN A 113 1.29 -16.09 -14.78
N SER A 114 1.32 -14.80 -15.16
CA SER A 114 2.53 -14.20 -15.74
C SER A 114 3.74 -14.16 -14.81
N LEU A 115 3.53 -14.35 -13.50
CA LEU A 115 4.59 -14.40 -12.49
C LEU A 115 4.75 -15.82 -11.90
N GLY A 116 4.16 -16.85 -12.52
CA GLY A 116 4.23 -18.23 -12.04
C GLY A 116 3.43 -18.49 -10.76
N LEU A 117 2.50 -17.60 -10.42
CA LEU A 117 1.65 -17.69 -9.23
C LEU A 117 0.21 -18.07 -9.60
N GLN A 118 -0.54 -18.56 -8.61
CA GLN A 118 -1.96 -18.87 -8.78
C GLN A 118 -2.86 -17.71 -8.35
N GLY A 119 -4.05 -17.62 -8.94
CA GLY A 119 -5.12 -16.71 -8.53
C GLY A 119 -5.32 -15.52 -9.46
N ARG A 120 -5.72 -14.38 -8.87
CA ARG A 120 -6.09 -13.12 -9.54
C ARG A 120 -4.89 -12.20 -9.74
N ASP A 121 -5.13 -11.04 -10.33
CA ASP A 121 -4.15 -9.99 -10.53
C ASP A 121 -3.37 -9.63 -9.26
N LEU A 122 -2.09 -9.28 -9.46
CA LEU A 122 -1.12 -8.90 -8.47
C LEU A 122 -0.70 -7.45 -8.68
N PHE A 123 -0.45 -6.76 -7.58
CA PHE A 123 0.14 -5.43 -7.54
C PHE A 123 1.56 -5.55 -6.99
N VAL A 124 2.55 -5.21 -7.81
CA VAL A 124 3.96 -5.39 -7.48
C VAL A 124 4.61 -4.03 -7.25
N ILE A 125 5.26 -3.89 -6.10
CA ILE A 125 6.14 -2.76 -5.78
C ILE A 125 7.58 -3.26 -5.64
N ASN A 126 8.53 -2.44 -6.07
CA ASN A 126 9.95 -2.70 -5.89
C ASN A 126 10.45 -1.84 -4.73
N LEU A 127 11.03 -2.47 -3.71
CA LEU A 127 11.67 -1.77 -2.60
C LEU A 127 13.04 -1.26 -3.06
N GLU A 128 13.04 -0.22 -3.89
CA GLU A 128 14.25 0.57 -4.08
C GLU A 128 14.47 1.45 -2.83
N PRO A 129 15.73 1.66 -2.41
CA PRO A 129 16.01 2.63 -1.37
C PRO A 129 15.41 3.97 -1.80
N SER A 130 14.56 4.57 -0.97
CA SER A 130 14.13 5.94 -1.23
C SER A 130 15.35 6.85 -1.02
N LYS A 131 16.20 7.02 -2.04
CA LYS A 131 17.13 8.12 -2.07
C LYS A 131 16.33 9.41 -2.27
N LYS A 132 15.83 9.93 -1.16
CA LYS A 132 15.83 11.36 -0.91
C LYS A 132 16.92 11.63 0.12
N GLU A 133 18.17 11.47 -0.31
CA GLU A 133 19.22 12.35 0.19
C GLU A 133 18.83 13.74 -0.31
N VAL A 134 18.22 14.54 0.58
CA VAL A 134 18.23 15.98 0.41
C VAL A 134 19.65 16.36 0.79
N GLU A 135 20.47 16.70 -0.21
CA GLU A 135 21.75 17.37 0.03
C GLU A 135 21.43 18.62 0.88
N MET A 136 22.00 18.66 2.09
CA MET A 136 22.03 19.85 2.94
C MET A 136 23.17 20.77 2.52
#